data_AF-A0A3A1QZJ9-F1
#
_entry.id   AF-A0A3A1QZJ9-F1
#
_cell.length_a   1.000
_cell.length_b   1.000
_cell.length_c   1.000
_cell.angle_alpha   90.00
_cell.angle_beta   90.00
_cell.angle_gamma   90.00
#
_symmetry.space_group_name_H-M   'P 1'
#
loop_
_entity.id
_entity.type
_entity.pdbx_description
1 polymer ?
#
loop_
_entity_poly.entity_id
_entity_poly.type
_entity_poly.pdbx_seq_one_letter_code
_entity_poly.pdbx_strand_id
1 'polypeptide(L)'
;MKDKGLYTQLVIGTIGMVMIGLGIIRYFTLLYDSQGYALSLIGYAFTNGYIFQLERKAGINKNVIWIQSIAGLLTLIILSFWLYI
;
A
#
# COMPACT_ATOMS: atom_id res chain seq x y z
N MET A 1 -20.34 15.07 9.33
CA MET A 1 -20.28 14.66 7.90
C MET A 1 -18.85 14.67 7.33
N LYS A 2 -17.92 15.47 7.87
CA LYS A 2 -16.51 15.57 7.39
C LYS A 2 -15.69 14.28 7.60
N ASP A 3 -15.98 13.53 8.67
CA ASP A 3 -15.21 12.34 9.04
C ASP A 3 -15.39 11.16 8.08
N LYS A 4 -16.61 10.91 7.58
CA LYS A 4 -16.89 9.73 6.73
C LYS A 4 -16.09 9.75 5.42
N GLY A 5 -15.98 10.90 4.76
CA GLY A 5 -15.23 11.03 3.51
C GLY A 5 -13.72 10.81 3.69
N LEU A 6 -13.19 11.19 4.85
CA LEU A 6 -11.79 11.04 5.21
C LEU A 6 -11.39 9.57 5.37
N TYR A 7 -12.21 8.76 6.06
CA TYR A 7 -11.98 7.33 6.18
C TYR A 7 -12.19 6.58 4.85
N THR A 8 -13.06 7.07 3.96
CA THR A 8 -13.20 6.48 2.61
C THR A 8 -11.93 6.71 1.77
N GLN A 9 -11.34 7.91 1.82
CA GLN A 9 -10.08 8.21 1.14
C GLN A 9 -8.94 7.34 1.65
N LEU A 10 -8.91 7.10 2.96
CA LEU A 10 -7.96 6.22 3.63
C LEU A 10 -8.02 4.79 3.06
N VAL A 11 -9.23 4.22 2.97
CA VAL A 11 -9.45 2.88 2.39
C VAL A 11 -9.06 2.82 0.92
N ILE A 12 -9.44 3.83 0.11
CA ILE A 12 -9.08 3.90 -1.31
C ILE A 12 -7.56 3.96 -1.47
N GLY A 13 -6.87 4.75 -0.63
CA GLY A 13 -5.41 4.83 -0.61
C GLY A 13 -4.77 3.46 -0.33
N THR A 14 -5.28 2.72 0.65
CA THR A 14 -4.80 1.36 0.94
C THR A 14 -5.01 0.40 -0.22
N ILE A 15 -6.21 0.40 -0.82
CA ILE A 15 -6.52 -0.47 -1.97
C ILE A 15 -5.56 -0.18 -3.12
N GLY A 16 -5.32 1.10 -3.43
CA GLY A 16 -4.37 1.52 -4.44
C GLY A 16 -2.95 1.02 -4.15
N MET A 17 -2.48 1.15 -2.91
CA MET A 17 -1.17 0.62 -2.52
C MET A 17 -1.11 -0.90 -2.65
N VAL A 18 -2.12 -1.65 -2.20
CA VAL A 18 -2.17 -3.11 -2.38
C VAL A 18 -2.08 -3.48 -3.86
N MET A 19 -2.82 -2.80 -4.75
CA MET A 19 -2.75 -3.03 -6.20
C MET A 19 -1.36 -2.76 -6.78
N ILE A 20 -0.70 -1.67 -6.36
CA ILE A 20 0.68 -1.38 -6.78
C ILE A 20 1.61 -2.50 -6.32
N GLY A 21 1.52 -2.92 -5.06
CA GLY A 21 2.33 -4.02 -4.52
C GLY A 21 2.15 -5.32 -5.31
N LEU A 22 0.90 -5.68 -5.64
CA LEU A 22 0.60 -6.85 -6.47
C LEU A 22 1.19 -6.73 -7.87
N GLY A 23 1.17 -5.54 -8.47
CA GLY A 23 1.79 -5.27 -9.77
C GLY A 23 3.30 -5.46 -9.75
N ILE A 24 3.97 -4.97 -8.69
CA ILE A 24 5.41 -5.12 -8.50
C ILE A 24 5.80 -6.59 -8.34
N ILE A 25 5.06 -7.34 -7.52
CA ILE A 25 5.29 -8.78 -7.32
C ILE A 25 5.09 -9.53 -8.64
N ARG A 26 4.01 -9.25 -9.37
CA ARG A 26 3.75 -9.86 -10.68
C ARG A 26 4.88 -9.59 -11.68
N TYR A 27 5.33 -8.34 -11.76
CA TYR A 27 6.42 -7.95 -12.64
C TYR A 27 7.69 -8.76 -12.34
N PHE A 28 8.04 -8.91 -11.07
CA PHE A 28 9.18 -9.72 -10.65
C PHE A 28 9.02 -11.20 -11.01
N THR A 29 7.83 -11.79 -10.79
CA THR A 29 7.58 -13.19 -11.14
C THR A 29 7.67 -13.49 -12.64
N LEU A 30 7.44 -12.49 -13.49
CA LEU A 30 7.48 -12.66 -14.95
C LEU A 30 8.84 -12.40 -15.56
N LEU A 31 9.55 -11.37 -15.09
CA LEU A 31 10.77 -10.89 -15.73
C LEU A 31 12.05 -11.26 -14.99
N TYR A 32 11.94 -11.68 -13.72
CA TYR A 32 13.08 -11.97 -12.85
C TYR A 32 14.12 -10.82 -12.76
N ASP A 33 13.68 -9.59 -13.07
CA ASP A 33 14.50 -8.39 -13.00
C ASP A 33 14.58 -7.89 -11.54
N SER A 34 15.65 -8.29 -10.87
CA SER A 34 15.89 -7.94 -9.47
C SER A 34 16.15 -6.45 -9.25
N GLN A 35 16.73 -5.75 -10.23
CA GLN A 35 17.01 -4.31 -10.13
C GLN A 35 15.72 -3.49 -10.27
N GLY A 36 14.91 -3.80 -11.29
CA GLY A 36 13.60 -3.17 -11.47
C GLY A 36 12.66 -3.43 -10.30
N TYR A 37 12.70 -4.64 -9.73
CA TYR A 37 11.95 -4.99 -8.52
C TYR A 37 12.41 -4.17 -7.30
N ALA A 38 13.71 -4.09 -7.04
CA ALA A 38 14.25 -3.33 -5.91
C ALA A 38 13.90 -1.83 -6.01
N LEU A 39 14.05 -1.25 -7.21
CA LEU A 39 13.68 0.14 -7.47
C LEU A 39 12.18 0.38 -7.23
N SER A 40 11.34 -0.55 -7.69
CA SER A 40 9.89 -0.47 -7.50
C SER A 40 9.47 -0.58 -6.03
N LEU A 41 10.14 -1.44 -5.24
CA LEU A 41 9.93 -1.52 -3.79
C LEU A 41 10.33 -0.24 -3.06
N ILE A 42 11.43 0.40 -3.48
CA ILE A 42 11.85 1.70 -2.94
C ILE A 42 10.78 2.77 -3.26
N GLY A 43 10.29 2.80 -4.51
CA GLY A 43 9.21 3.68 -4.92
C GLY A 43 7.94 3.45 -4.08
N TYR A 44 7.54 2.20 -3.90
CA TYR A 44 6.42 1.80 -3.05
C TYR A 44 6.58 2.32 -1.62
N ALA A 45 7.75 2.15 -1.00
CA ALA A 45 8.02 2.61 0.36
C ALA A 45 7.94 4.13 0.47
N PHE A 46 8.51 4.87 -0.48
CA PHE A 46 8.43 6.34 -0.51
C PHE A 46 7.01 6.84 -0.70
N THR A 47 6.26 6.27 -1.63
CA THR A 47 4.84 6.63 -1.85
C THR A 47 4.02 6.34 -0.60
N ASN A 48 4.21 5.19 0.04
CA ASN A 48 3.51 4.87 1.29
C ASN A 48 3.85 5.87 2.40
N GLY A 49 5.13 6.23 2.55
CA GLY A 49 5.58 7.23 3.53
C GLY A 49 5.00 8.62 3.27
N TYR A 50 4.87 9.00 2.00
CA TYR A 50 4.24 10.27 1.61
C TYR A 50 2.73 10.26 1.93
N ILE A 51 2.01 9.19 1.59
CA ILE A 51 0.59 9.03 1.93
C ILE A 51 0.38 9.10 3.44
N PHE A 52 1.21 8.41 4.23
CA PHE A 52 1.18 8.48 5.69
C PHE A 52 1.30 9.92 6.20
N GLN A 53 2.19 10.73 5.62
CA GLN A 53 2.30 12.14 5.98
C GLN A 53 1.07 12.95 5.59
N LEU A 54 0.45 12.68 4.44
CA LEU A 54 -0.79 13.34 4.01
C LEU A 54 -1.96 12.99 4.94
N GLU A 55 -2.15 11.73 5.28
CA GLU A 55 -3.17 11.25 6.21
C GLU A 55 -3.01 11.91 7.59
N ARG A 56 -1.75 12.02 8.06
CA ARG A 56 -1.41 12.75 9.28
C ARG A 56 -1.74 14.25 9.20
N LYS A 57 -1.46 14.91 8.07
CA LYS A 57 -1.81 16.33 7.85
C LYS A 57 -3.32 16.54 7.77
N ALA A 58 -4.07 15.53 7.33
CA ALA A 58 -5.52 15.56 7.26
C ALA A 58 -6.22 15.35 8.62
N GLY A 59 -5.46 15.16 9.71
CA GLY A 59 -5.97 15.06 11.07
C GLY A 59 -6.29 13.64 11.53
N ILE A 60 -5.90 12.61 10.77
CA ILE A 60 -6.15 11.22 11.12
C ILE A 60 -5.18 10.78 12.22
N ASN A 61 -5.69 10.08 13.23
CA ASN A 61 -4.87 9.55 14.30
C ASN A 61 -3.85 8.54 13.76
N LYS A 62 -2.58 8.69 14.15
CA LYS A 62 -1.47 7.79 13.82
C LYS A 62 -1.82 6.32 14.03
N ASN A 63 -2.54 5.99 15.11
CA ASN A 63 -2.88 4.60 15.42
C ASN A 63 -3.81 3.99 14.36
N VAL A 64 -4.75 4.77 13.83
CA VAL A 64 -5.65 4.32 12.76
C VAL A 64 -4.88 4.04 11.48
N ILE A 65 -3.97 4.95 11.10
CA ILE A 65 -3.12 4.81 9.91
C ILE A 65 -2.25 3.55 10.03
N TRP A 66 -1.71 3.28 11.22
CA TRP A 66 -0.91 2.08 11.48
C TRP A 66 -1.72 0.78 11.34
N ILE A 67 -2.93 0.72 11.90
CA ILE A 67 -3.81 -0.45 11.79
C ILE A 67 -4.17 -0.70 10.32
N GLN A 68 -4.54 0.35 9.59
CA GLN A 68 -4.83 0.29 8.16
C GLN A 68 -3.60 -0.16 7.35
N SER A 69 -2.41 0.36 7.65
CA SER A 69 -1.17 -0.04 6.97
C SER A 69 -0.85 -1.51 7.19
N ILE A 70 -1.02 -2.01 8.41
CA ILE A 70 -0.87 -3.44 8.75
C ILE A 70 -1.92 -4.28 8.01
N ALA A 71 -3.19 -3.86 8.02
CA ALA A 71 -4.26 -4.54 7.30
C ALA A 71 -4.00 -4.60 5.79
N GLY A 72 -3.52 -3.50 5.20
CA GLY A 72 -3.10 -3.43 3.80
C GLY A 72 -1.95 -4.38 3.48
N LEU A 73 -0.92 -4.41 4.33
CA LEU A 73 0.21 -5.35 4.20
C LEU A 73 -0.25 -6.81 4.29
N LEU A 74 -1.08 -7.16 5.26
CA LEU A 74 -1.64 -8.51 5.39
C LEU A 74 -2.46 -8.89 4.16
N THR A 75 -3.29 -7.96 3.67
CA THR A 75 -4.09 -8.16 2.45
C THR A 75 -3.18 -8.40 1.25
N LEU A 76 -2.11 -7.62 1.09
CA LEU A 76 -1.12 -7.79 0.03
C LEU A 76 -0.48 -9.18 0.10
N ILE A 77 -0.05 -9.64 1.29
CA ILE A 77 0.57 -10.96 1.47
C ILE A 77 -0.41 -12.07 1.10
N ILE A 78 -1.64 -12.03 1.63
CA ILE A 78 -2.68 -13.04 1.36
C ILE A 78 -3.00 -13.11 -0.13
N LEU A 79 -3.23 -11.96 -0.78
CA LEU A 79 -3.53 -11.91 -2.21
C LEU A 79 -2.35 -12.36 -3.07
N SER A 80 -1.13 -11.98 -2.70
CA SER A 80 0.07 -12.41 -3.43
C SER A 80 0.25 -13.92 -3.36
N PHE A 81 0.02 -14.52 -2.18
CA PHE A 81 0.06 -15.96 -2.00
C PHE A 81 -1.02 -16.65 -2.81
N TRP A 82 -2.25 -16.12 -2.84
CA TRP A 82 -3.35 -16.73 -3.58
C TRP A 82 -3.22 -16.61 -5.11
N LEU A 83 -2.56 -15.55 -5.61
CA LEU A 83 -2.47 -15.27 -7.05
C LEU A 83 -1.21 -15.80 -7.73
N TYR A 84 -0.07 -15.86 -7.01
CA TYR A 84 1.25 -16.08 -7.62
C TYR A 84 2.03 -17.27 -7.07
N ILE A 85 1.56 -17.88 -5.98
CA ILE A 85 2.13 -19.10 -5.39
C ILE A 85 1.13 -20.24 -5.61
#